data_AF-Q05CM8-F1
#
_entry.id   AF-Q05CM8-F1
#
_cell.length_a   1.000
_cell.length_b   1.000
_cell.length_c   1.000
_cell.angle_alpha   90.00
_cell.angle_beta   90.00
_cell.angle_gamma   90.00
#
_symmetry.space_group_name_H-M   'P 1'
#
loop_
_entity.id
_entity.type
_entity.pdbx_description
1 polymer ?
#
loop_
_entity_poly.entity_id
_entity_poly.type
_entity_poly.pdbx_seq_one_letter_code
_entity_poly.pdbx_strand_id
1 'polypeptide(L)'
;MYRLRERKGLAYEEVSEPQDDDYLYCEKCQNFFIDSCPNHGPPLFVKDSMVDRGHPNHSVLSLPPGLRISPSGIPEAGLGVWNEASDLPVGLHFGPYEGQITEDEEAANSGYSWLITKGRNCYEYVDGQDESQANWMRYVNCARDDEEQNLVAFQYHRKIFYRTCRVIRPGCELLVWYGDEYGQELGIKWGSKMKKGFTAGRELRTEIHPCLLCSLAFSSQKFLTQHMEWNHRTEIFPGTSARINPKPGDPCSDQLQEQHVDSQNKNDKASNEVKRKSKPRQRQTDL
;
A
#
# COMPACT_ATOMS: atom_id res chain seq x y z
N MET A 1 -4.79 -77.48 -8.07
CA MET A 1 -4.72 -76.17 -7.36
C MET A 1 -4.21 -75.13 -8.33
N TYR A 2 -4.97 -74.05 -8.56
CA TYR A 2 -4.50 -72.92 -9.37
C TYR A 2 -3.76 -71.93 -8.46
N ARG A 3 -2.55 -71.50 -8.83
CA ARG A 3 -1.84 -70.43 -8.12
C ARG A 3 -2.42 -69.08 -8.54
N LEU A 4 -2.94 -68.33 -7.58
CA LEU A 4 -3.30 -66.92 -7.79
C LEU A 4 -2.03 -66.12 -8.10
N ARG A 5 -2.11 -65.21 -9.09
CA ARG A 5 -1.04 -64.23 -9.35
C ARG A 5 -1.00 -63.24 -8.18
N GLU A 6 0.17 -63.06 -7.59
CA GLU A 6 0.43 -61.97 -6.64
C GLU A 6 0.19 -60.63 -7.33
N ARG A 7 -0.80 -59.86 -6.84
CA ARG A 7 -0.93 -58.44 -7.19
C ARG A 7 0.08 -57.68 -6.34
N LYS A 8 1.09 -57.07 -6.98
CA LYS A 8 1.84 -56.01 -6.33
C LYS A 8 0.88 -54.85 -6.07
N GLY A 9 0.75 -54.46 -4.80
CA GLY A 9 0.00 -53.26 -4.44
C GLY A 9 0.74 -52.04 -4.97
N LEU A 10 0.16 -51.39 -5.99
CA LEU A 10 0.54 -50.04 -6.36
C LEU A 10 -0.17 -49.11 -5.37
N ALA A 11 0.60 -48.49 -4.48
CA ALA A 11 0.11 -47.35 -3.73
C ALA A 11 0.01 -46.18 -4.72
N TYR A 12 -1.21 -45.75 -5.01
CA TYR A 12 -1.45 -44.51 -5.74
C TYR A 12 -1.42 -43.39 -4.72
N GLU A 13 -0.42 -42.51 -4.85
CA GLU A 13 -0.38 -41.25 -4.11
C GLU A 13 -1.15 -40.22 -4.95
N GLU A 14 -2.33 -39.82 -4.49
CA GLU A 14 -3.09 -38.76 -5.13
C GLU A 14 -2.33 -37.44 -4.93
N VAL A 15 -1.75 -36.92 -6.02
CA VAL A 15 -1.24 -35.55 -6.04
C VAL A 15 -2.45 -34.63 -5.92
N SER A 16 -2.54 -33.90 -4.82
CA SER A 16 -3.61 -32.92 -4.60
C SER A 16 -3.60 -31.86 -5.70
N GLU A 17 -4.72 -31.68 -6.38
CA GLU A 17 -4.88 -30.56 -7.31
C GLU A 17 -4.75 -29.22 -6.53
N PRO A 18 -4.01 -28.23 -7.06
CA PRO A 18 -3.88 -26.92 -6.41
C PRO A 18 -5.24 -26.23 -6.24
N GLN A 19 -5.46 -25.63 -5.07
CA GLN A 19 -6.58 -24.73 -4.82
C GLN A 19 -6.34 -23.37 -5.51
N ASP A 20 -7.41 -22.58 -5.69
CA ASP A 20 -7.33 -21.29 -6.37
C ASP A 20 -6.36 -20.31 -5.66
N ASP A 21 -6.20 -20.45 -4.34
CA ASP A 21 -5.27 -19.66 -3.50
C ASP A 21 -3.89 -20.32 -3.29
N ASP A 22 -3.52 -21.31 -4.09
CA ASP A 22 -2.14 -21.85 -4.18
C ASP A 22 -1.31 -21.14 -5.27
N TYR A 23 -1.93 -20.24 -6.07
CA TYR A 23 -1.27 -19.52 -7.15
C TYR A 23 -0.71 -18.15 -6.72
N LEU A 24 0.43 -17.79 -7.29
CA LEU A 24 1.10 -16.49 -7.15
C LEU A 24 1.08 -15.76 -8.50
N TYR A 25 1.05 -14.42 -8.47
CA TYR A 25 1.00 -13.60 -9.67
C TYR A 25 2.31 -12.84 -9.94
N CYS A 26 2.85 -12.96 -11.16
CA CYS A 26 4.06 -12.27 -11.55
C CYS A 26 3.74 -10.96 -12.26
N GLU A 27 3.81 -9.84 -11.54
CA GLU A 27 3.56 -8.49 -12.09
C GLU A 27 4.37 -8.15 -13.35
N LYS A 28 5.56 -8.71 -13.53
CA LYS A 28 6.41 -8.47 -14.73
C LYS A 28 5.99 -9.31 -15.95
N CYS A 29 5.46 -10.51 -15.72
CA CYS A 29 4.94 -11.39 -16.78
C CYS A 29 3.43 -11.19 -17.02
N GLN A 30 2.74 -10.52 -16.09
CA GLN A 30 1.29 -10.44 -15.98
C GLN A 30 0.63 -11.83 -16.06
N ASN A 31 1.16 -12.82 -15.32
CA ASN A 31 0.77 -14.23 -15.41
C ASN A 31 0.92 -14.96 -14.05
N PHE A 32 0.08 -15.96 -13.82
CA PHE A 32 0.09 -16.83 -12.64
C PHE A 32 1.17 -17.92 -12.70
N PHE A 33 1.62 -18.38 -11.54
CA PHE A 33 2.56 -19.49 -11.37
C PHE A 33 2.40 -20.13 -9.99
N ILE A 34 2.94 -21.33 -9.81
CA ILE A 34 3.10 -22.00 -8.50
C ILE A 34 4.60 -22.01 -8.19
N ASP A 35 4.98 -21.75 -6.93
CA ASP A 35 6.34 -21.67 -6.37
C ASP A 35 7.30 -20.62 -7.00
N SER A 36 7.48 -20.62 -8.32
CA SER A 36 8.47 -19.80 -9.03
C SER A 36 8.01 -19.41 -10.44
N CYS A 37 8.17 -18.13 -10.77
CA CYS A 37 7.94 -17.65 -12.12
C CYS A 37 9.07 -18.13 -13.05
N PRO A 38 8.78 -18.70 -14.24
CA PRO A 38 9.80 -19.24 -15.14
C PRO A 38 10.82 -18.19 -15.64
N ASN A 39 10.46 -16.91 -15.63
CA ASN A 39 11.33 -15.80 -16.08
C ASN A 39 12.00 -15.04 -14.93
N HIS A 40 11.49 -15.15 -13.70
CA HIS A 40 11.87 -14.27 -12.58
C HIS A 40 12.19 -15.00 -11.27
N GLY A 41 12.04 -16.32 -11.22
CA GLY A 41 12.26 -17.13 -10.01
C GLY A 41 11.12 -17.01 -8.99
N PRO A 42 11.35 -17.47 -7.74
CA PRO A 42 10.40 -17.31 -6.64
C PRO A 42 10.26 -15.82 -6.25
N PRO A 43 9.08 -15.39 -5.78
CA PRO A 43 8.89 -14.03 -5.28
C PRO A 43 9.66 -13.80 -3.98
N LEU A 44 10.05 -12.55 -3.74
CA LEU A 44 10.71 -12.15 -2.50
C LEU A 44 9.68 -11.72 -1.46
N PHE A 45 9.51 -12.53 -0.42
CA PHE A 45 8.74 -12.18 0.77
C PHE A 45 9.63 -11.44 1.78
N VAL A 46 9.25 -10.20 2.10
CA VAL A 46 9.82 -9.42 3.21
C VAL A 46 9.29 -10.02 4.51
N LYS A 47 10.18 -10.22 5.48
CA LYS A 47 9.81 -10.67 6.82
C LYS A 47 9.55 -9.48 7.72
N ASP A 48 8.49 -9.59 8.51
CA ASP A 48 8.20 -8.69 9.61
C ASP A 48 9.31 -8.74 10.67
N SER A 49 9.47 -7.64 11.39
CA SER A 49 10.37 -7.56 12.53
C SER A 49 9.87 -8.46 13.67
N MET A 50 10.78 -9.18 14.32
CA MET A 50 10.43 -10.11 15.40
C MET A 50 9.95 -9.34 16.64
N VAL A 51 8.76 -9.68 17.13
CA VAL A 51 8.17 -9.13 18.37
C VAL A 51 7.56 -10.27 19.19
N ASP A 52 7.58 -10.13 20.52
CA ASP A 52 6.90 -11.08 21.40
C ASP A 52 5.37 -11.00 21.22
N ARG A 53 4.73 -12.17 21.13
CA ARG A 53 3.29 -12.30 20.87
C ARG A 53 2.47 -11.67 22.01
N GLY A 54 1.52 -10.81 21.67
CA GLY A 54 0.69 -10.09 22.66
C GLY A 54 1.39 -8.87 23.29
N HIS A 55 2.55 -8.44 22.77
CA HIS A 55 3.12 -7.15 23.14
C HIS A 55 2.14 -6.02 22.77
N PRO A 56 1.85 -5.03 23.65
CA PRO A 56 0.81 -4.01 23.39
C PRO A 56 0.98 -3.23 22.08
N ASN A 57 2.23 -3.00 21.65
CA ASN A 57 2.56 -2.31 20.40
C ASN A 57 3.06 -3.30 19.31
N HIS A 58 2.56 -4.54 19.27
CA HIS A 58 3.01 -5.58 18.32
C HIS A 58 2.95 -5.10 16.87
N SER A 59 1.82 -4.50 16.49
CA SER A 59 1.60 -3.93 15.15
C SER A 59 2.63 -2.87 14.74
N VAL A 60 3.07 -1.99 15.64
CA VAL A 60 4.09 -0.97 15.32
C VAL A 60 5.49 -1.57 15.27
N LEU A 61 5.81 -2.50 16.18
CA LEU A 61 7.14 -3.08 16.30
C LEU A 61 7.44 -4.17 15.26
N SER A 62 6.41 -4.77 14.65
CA SER A 62 6.54 -5.75 13.56
C SER A 62 6.92 -5.13 12.21
N LEU A 63 6.93 -3.79 12.11
CA LEU A 63 7.27 -3.06 10.89
C LEU A 63 8.66 -3.47 10.33
N PRO A 64 8.75 -3.91 9.05
CA PRO A 64 10.02 -4.25 8.41
C PRO A 64 11.00 -3.07 8.36
N PRO A 65 12.32 -3.32 8.46
CA PRO A 65 13.33 -2.28 8.31
C PRO A 65 13.23 -1.54 6.97
N GLY A 66 13.31 -0.21 7.02
CA GLY A 66 13.25 0.66 5.84
C GLY A 66 11.85 1.21 5.52
N LEU A 67 10.83 0.81 6.28
CA LEU A 67 9.52 1.46 6.32
C LEU A 67 9.36 2.34 7.56
N ARG A 68 8.38 3.25 7.56
CA ARG A 68 8.00 4.09 8.71
C ARG A 68 6.48 4.25 8.81
N ILE A 69 5.94 4.14 10.03
CA ILE A 69 4.56 4.55 10.33
C ILE A 69 4.58 6.05 10.69
N SER A 70 3.74 6.85 10.03
CA SER A 70 3.70 8.33 10.11
C SER A 70 2.30 8.81 9.69
N PRO A 71 1.83 10.03 10.01
CA PRO A 71 0.57 10.55 9.48
C PRO A 71 0.45 10.38 7.96
N SER A 72 -0.72 9.95 7.49
CA SER A 72 -1.02 9.72 6.07
C SER A 72 -1.05 11.02 5.26
N GLY A 73 -0.76 10.94 3.96
CA GLY A 73 -1.03 12.01 3.00
C GLY A 73 -2.50 12.12 2.62
N ILE A 74 -3.30 11.09 2.92
CA ILE A 74 -4.76 11.10 2.69
C ILE A 74 -5.44 11.91 3.82
N PRO A 75 -6.26 12.93 3.48
CA PRO A 75 -6.98 13.71 4.48
C PRO A 75 -7.84 12.82 5.39
N GLU A 76 -7.74 13.06 6.70
CA GLU A 76 -8.52 12.38 7.76
C GLU A 76 -8.30 10.86 7.90
N ALA A 77 -7.38 10.24 7.14
CA ALA A 77 -7.06 8.81 7.24
C ALA A 77 -6.22 8.42 8.48
N GLY A 78 -5.66 9.38 9.21
CA GLY A 78 -4.86 9.12 10.41
C GLY A 78 -3.41 8.76 10.11
N LEU A 79 -3.00 7.54 10.42
CA LEU A 79 -1.64 7.04 10.16
C LEU A 79 -1.57 6.31 8.82
N GLY A 80 -0.38 6.26 8.23
CA GLY A 80 -0.03 5.53 7.02
C GLY A 80 1.36 4.92 7.12
N VAL A 81 1.67 3.98 6.22
CA VAL A 81 3.01 3.37 6.10
C VAL A 81 3.75 3.99 4.93
N TRP A 82 4.99 4.41 5.16
CA TRP A 82 5.82 5.11 4.18
C TRP A 82 7.10 4.30 3.91
N ASN A 83 7.57 4.31 2.68
CA ASN A 83 8.91 3.82 2.35
C ASN A 83 9.97 4.90 2.68
N GLU A 84 11.07 4.54 3.33
CA GLU A 84 12.14 5.47 3.73
C GLU A 84 13.51 5.11 3.16
N ALA A 85 13.86 3.82 3.06
CA ALA A 85 15.24 3.41 2.83
C ALA A 85 15.69 3.42 1.35
N SER A 86 14.94 2.73 0.48
CA SER A 86 15.31 2.49 -0.92
C SER A 86 14.11 2.09 -1.76
N ASP A 87 14.20 2.20 -3.08
CA ASP A 87 13.16 1.74 -4.01
C ASP A 87 12.74 0.29 -3.73
N LEU A 88 11.46 0.07 -3.42
CA LEU A 88 10.87 -1.26 -3.32
C LEU A 88 10.59 -1.77 -4.74
N PRO A 89 11.19 -2.89 -5.18
CA PRO A 89 11.00 -3.40 -6.54
C PRO A 89 9.59 -3.92 -6.78
N VAL A 90 9.18 -3.99 -8.05
CA VAL A 90 7.92 -4.62 -8.51
C VAL A 90 7.93 -6.12 -8.19
N GLY A 91 6.83 -6.64 -7.62
CA GLY A 91 6.66 -8.04 -7.24
C GLY A 91 7.25 -8.40 -5.87
N LEU A 92 7.58 -7.41 -5.04
CA LEU A 92 7.95 -7.62 -3.64
C LEU A 92 6.69 -7.95 -2.82
N HIS A 93 6.78 -8.94 -1.94
CA HIS A 93 5.65 -9.46 -1.17
C HIS A 93 5.79 -9.14 0.32
N PHE A 94 4.67 -8.85 0.97
CA PHE A 94 4.55 -8.53 2.39
C PHE A 94 3.46 -9.38 3.05
N GLY A 95 3.71 -9.80 4.29
CA GLY A 95 2.73 -10.48 5.14
C GLY A 95 3.14 -11.88 5.59
N PRO A 96 2.18 -12.68 6.10
CA PRO A 96 0.73 -12.45 6.03
C PRO A 96 0.23 -11.25 6.84
N TYR A 97 -0.94 -10.74 6.49
CA TYR A 97 -1.71 -9.84 7.36
C TYR A 97 -2.11 -10.59 8.63
N GLU A 98 -1.80 -10.03 9.79
CA GLU A 98 -2.10 -10.65 11.09
C GLU A 98 -3.26 -9.95 11.80
N GLY A 99 -4.01 -10.73 12.58
CA GLY A 99 -5.20 -10.29 13.29
C GLY A 99 -5.93 -11.46 13.92
N GLN A 100 -7.09 -11.21 14.53
CA GLN A 100 -7.97 -12.24 15.06
C GLN A 100 -8.74 -12.92 13.91
N ILE A 101 -8.69 -14.25 13.84
CA ILE A 101 -9.55 -15.02 12.92
C ILE A 101 -10.95 -15.18 13.54
N THR A 102 -11.99 -14.88 12.78
CA THR A 102 -13.39 -14.99 13.22
C THR A 102 -14.35 -15.27 12.06
N GLU A 103 -15.49 -15.90 12.34
CA GLU A 103 -16.61 -16.04 11.39
C GLU A 103 -17.71 -14.99 11.64
N ASP A 104 -17.48 -14.05 12.57
CA ASP A 104 -18.41 -12.98 12.94
C ASP A 104 -18.48 -11.88 11.87
N GLU A 105 -19.68 -11.63 11.33
CA GLU A 105 -19.95 -10.58 10.34
C GLU A 105 -19.72 -9.16 10.91
N GLU A 106 -19.73 -8.96 12.23
CA GLU A 106 -19.39 -7.67 12.84
C GLU A 106 -17.96 -7.22 12.50
N ALA A 107 -17.04 -8.17 12.28
CA ALA A 107 -15.65 -7.90 11.89
C ALA A 107 -15.56 -7.08 10.58
N ALA A 108 -16.50 -7.26 9.64
CA ALA A 108 -16.55 -6.47 8.40
C ALA A 108 -16.67 -4.95 8.64
N ASN A 109 -17.15 -4.53 9.82
CA ASN A 109 -17.31 -3.14 10.21
C ASN A 109 -16.10 -2.58 10.99
N SER A 110 -15.06 -3.39 11.28
CA SER A 110 -13.92 -2.95 12.09
C SER A 110 -13.06 -1.89 11.41
N GLY A 111 -13.08 -1.84 10.07
CA GLY A 111 -12.18 -1.04 9.24
C GLY A 111 -10.79 -1.66 9.03
N TYR A 112 -10.48 -2.76 9.71
CA TYR A 112 -9.19 -3.47 9.68
C TYR A 112 -9.33 -4.95 9.31
N SER A 113 -10.48 -5.36 8.77
CA SER A 113 -10.75 -6.76 8.44
C SER A 113 -10.58 -7.06 6.95
N TRP A 114 -9.99 -8.22 6.67
CA TRP A 114 -10.02 -8.85 5.36
C TRP A 114 -10.83 -10.14 5.40
N LEU A 115 -11.51 -10.46 4.31
CA LEU A 115 -12.33 -11.66 4.12
C LEU A 115 -11.48 -12.75 3.44
N ILE A 116 -11.42 -13.92 4.05
CA ILE A 116 -10.68 -15.09 3.58
C ILE A 116 -11.70 -16.11 3.08
N THR A 117 -11.62 -16.53 1.82
CA THR A 117 -12.44 -17.60 1.28
C THR A 117 -11.84 -18.96 1.63
N LYS A 118 -12.67 -19.86 2.17
CA LYS A 118 -12.35 -21.30 2.35
C LYS A 118 -12.81 -22.14 1.14
N GLY A 119 -13.28 -21.47 0.07
CA GLY A 119 -14.01 -22.09 -1.03
C GLY A 119 -15.46 -22.46 -0.66
N ARG A 120 -16.24 -22.89 -1.67
CA ARG A 120 -17.63 -23.38 -1.51
C ARG A 120 -18.57 -22.41 -0.77
N ASN A 121 -18.40 -21.10 -0.96
CA ASN A 121 -19.14 -20.03 -0.28
C ASN A 121 -19.00 -20.02 1.26
N CYS A 122 -17.89 -20.55 1.78
CA CYS A 122 -17.54 -20.48 3.20
C CYS A 122 -16.41 -19.45 3.38
N TYR A 123 -16.54 -18.56 4.36
CA TYR A 123 -15.62 -17.45 4.56
C TYR A 123 -15.28 -17.26 6.04
N GLU A 124 -14.13 -16.65 6.31
CA GLU A 124 -13.66 -16.16 7.61
C GLU A 124 -13.16 -14.73 7.46
N TYR A 125 -13.05 -13.98 8.54
CA TYR A 125 -12.35 -12.70 8.59
C TYR A 125 -11.02 -12.83 9.32
N VAL A 126 -10.02 -12.06 8.91
CA VAL A 126 -8.85 -11.70 9.73
C VAL A 126 -8.98 -10.22 10.12
N ASP A 127 -9.30 -9.95 11.39
CA ASP A 127 -9.49 -8.60 11.90
C ASP A 127 -8.23 -8.06 12.58
N GLY A 128 -7.62 -7.05 11.98
CA GLY A 128 -6.44 -6.36 12.48
C GLY A 128 -6.74 -5.26 13.52
N GLN A 129 -7.95 -5.16 14.06
CA GLN A 129 -8.34 -4.09 14.99
C GLN A 129 -7.44 -4.02 16.24
N ASP A 130 -7.11 -5.16 16.87
CA ASP A 130 -6.27 -5.22 18.08
C ASP A 130 -4.77 -5.08 17.76
N GLU A 131 -4.16 -3.97 18.19
CA GLU A 131 -2.76 -3.63 17.96
C GLU A 131 -1.74 -4.61 18.59
N SER A 132 -2.18 -5.44 19.53
CA SER A 132 -1.38 -6.49 20.18
C SER A 132 -1.44 -7.85 19.48
N GLN A 133 -2.42 -8.04 18.57
CA GLN A 133 -2.62 -9.26 17.79
C GLN A 133 -2.36 -9.07 16.28
N ALA A 134 -2.42 -7.83 15.80
CA ALA A 134 -2.18 -7.45 14.42
C ALA A 134 -0.72 -7.08 14.14
N ASN A 135 -0.32 -7.10 12.87
CA ASN A 135 0.97 -6.60 12.39
C ASN A 135 0.86 -5.20 11.76
N TRP A 136 1.99 -4.64 11.34
CA TRP A 136 2.11 -3.31 10.75
C TRP A 136 1.22 -3.06 9.53
N MET A 137 0.80 -4.11 8.81
CA MET A 137 -0.02 -4.03 7.61
C MET A 137 -1.40 -3.38 7.88
N ARG A 138 -1.87 -3.35 9.14
CA ARG A 138 -3.09 -2.65 9.55
C ARG A 138 -3.04 -1.13 9.34
N TYR A 139 -1.84 -0.54 9.24
CA TYR A 139 -1.64 0.89 9.03
C TYR A 139 -1.48 1.28 7.54
N VAL A 140 -1.58 0.31 6.62
CA VAL A 140 -1.53 0.58 5.17
C VAL A 140 -2.91 1.06 4.71
N ASN A 141 -2.99 2.28 4.18
CA ASN A 141 -4.25 2.88 3.75
C ASN A 141 -4.73 2.31 2.40
N CYS A 142 -6.05 2.37 2.19
CA CYS A 142 -6.65 2.05 0.90
C CYS A 142 -6.34 3.14 -0.13
N ALA A 143 -5.93 2.74 -1.33
CA ALA A 143 -5.83 3.63 -2.47
C ALA A 143 -7.22 4.11 -2.92
N ARG A 144 -7.32 5.38 -3.30
CA ARG A 144 -8.56 6.02 -3.80
C ARG A 144 -8.70 5.91 -5.31
N ASP A 145 -7.59 5.70 -6.02
CA ASP A 145 -7.51 5.50 -7.46
C ASP A 145 -6.33 4.62 -7.89
N ASP A 146 -6.42 4.09 -9.12
CA ASP A 146 -5.37 3.27 -9.76
C ASP A 146 -4.05 4.04 -9.93
N GLU A 147 -4.06 5.38 -9.88
CA GLU A 147 -2.88 6.21 -10.12
C GLU A 147 -2.00 6.30 -8.86
N GLU A 148 -2.58 6.31 -7.67
CA GLU A 148 -1.85 6.24 -6.40
C GLU A 148 -1.65 4.81 -5.86
N GLN A 149 -2.49 3.84 -6.26
CA GLN A 149 -2.35 2.44 -5.84
C GLN A 149 -0.95 1.90 -6.16
N ASN A 150 -0.27 1.32 -5.17
CA ASN A 150 1.05 0.71 -5.36
C ASN A 150 1.20 -0.68 -4.72
N LEU A 151 0.21 -1.11 -3.93
CA LEU A 151 0.06 -2.47 -3.44
C LEU A 151 -1.24 -3.12 -3.95
N VAL A 152 -1.17 -4.42 -4.21
CA VAL A 152 -2.32 -5.28 -4.49
C VAL A 152 -2.47 -6.28 -3.34
N ALA A 153 -3.65 -6.33 -2.74
CA ALA A 153 -4.01 -7.36 -1.77
C ALA A 153 -4.60 -8.59 -2.46
N PHE A 154 -4.19 -9.78 -2.02
CA PHE A 154 -4.62 -11.07 -2.54
C PHE A 154 -4.56 -12.15 -1.44
N GLN A 155 -5.30 -13.25 -1.64
CA GLN A 155 -5.25 -14.42 -0.77
C GLN A 155 -4.20 -15.41 -1.29
N TYR A 156 -3.43 -16.01 -0.38
CA TYR A 156 -2.51 -17.10 -0.65
C TYR A 156 -2.45 -18.03 0.56
N HIS A 157 -2.66 -19.33 0.35
CA HIS A 157 -2.75 -20.36 1.41
C HIS A 157 -3.59 -19.93 2.63
N ARG A 158 -4.82 -19.45 2.39
CA ARG A 158 -5.81 -18.98 3.37
C ARG A 158 -5.34 -17.84 4.27
N LYS A 159 -4.45 -16.99 3.76
CA LYS A 159 -3.99 -15.77 4.41
C LYS A 159 -3.92 -14.64 3.40
N ILE A 160 -3.95 -13.40 3.87
CA ILE A 160 -3.87 -12.21 3.02
C ILE A 160 -2.42 -11.74 2.95
N PHE A 161 -1.97 -11.42 1.75
CA PHE A 161 -0.65 -10.85 1.47
C PHE A 161 -0.81 -9.61 0.59
N TYR A 162 0.15 -8.68 0.70
CA TYR A 162 0.24 -7.54 -0.22
C TYR A 162 1.45 -7.71 -1.14
N ARG A 163 1.31 -7.39 -2.42
CA ARG A 163 2.41 -7.36 -3.40
C ARG A 163 2.54 -5.98 -4.05
N THR A 164 3.77 -5.55 -4.34
CA THR A 164 4.02 -4.28 -5.06
C THR A 164 3.72 -4.41 -6.55
N CYS A 165 2.71 -3.68 -7.05
CA CYS A 165 2.38 -3.66 -8.48
C CYS A 165 3.22 -2.66 -9.29
N ARG A 166 4.01 -1.81 -8.61
CA ARG A 166 4.96 -0.85 -9.21
C ARG A 166 6.13 -0.59 -8.26
N VAL A 167 7.14 0.14 -8.74
CA VAL A 167 8.27 0.57 -7.89
C VAL A 167 7.77 1.64 -6.92
N ILE A 168 8.04 1.45 -5.62
CA ILE A 168 7.69 2.42 -4.57
C ILE A 168 8.99 3.10 -4.12
N ARG A 169 9.13 4.41 -4.38
CA ARG A 169 10.34 5.17 -4.02
C ARG A 169 10.33 5.60 -2.55
N PRO A 170 11.48 5.96 -1.96
CA PRO A 170 11.53 6.64 -0.67
C PRO A 170 10.64 7.89 -0.64
N GLY A 171 9.99 8.14 0.49
CA GLY A 171 9.02 9.22 0.68
C GLY A 171 7.64 8.97 0.07
N CYS A 172 7.36 7.78 -0.49
CA CYS A 172 6.02 7.41 -0.95
C CYS A 172 5.26 6.60 0.10
N GLU A 173 3.98 6.92 0.29
CA GLU A 173 3.05 6.12 1.11
C GLU A 173 2.69 4.82 0.39
N LEU A 174 2.60 3.72 1.14
CA LEU A 174 2.14 2.42 0.70
C LEU A 174 0.61 2.44 0.69
N LEU A 175 0.01 2.26 -0.49
CA LEU A 175 -1.44 2.36 -0.69
C LEU A 175 -1.95 1.10 -1.40
N VAL A 176 -2.84 0.38 -0.72
CA VAL A 176 -3.34 -0.93 -1.14
C VAL A 176 -4.73 -0.85 -1.75
N TRP A 177 -4.99 -1.70 -2.74
CA TRP A 177 -6.36 -2.00 -3.14
C TRP A 177 -6.53 -3.49 -3.41
N TYR A 178 -7.77 -3.96 -3.40
CA TYR A 178 -8.16 -5.31 -3.79
C TYR A 178 -7.67 -5.63 -5.21
N GLY A 179 -6.98 -6.75 -5.40
CA GLY A 179 -6.68 -7.24 -6.74
C GLY A 179 -7.96 -7.55 -7.52
N ASP A 180 -7.87 -7.54 -8.85
CA ASP A 180 -9.00 -7.91 -9.72
C ASP A 180 -9.50 -9.34 -9.42
N GLU A 181 -8.62 -10.22 -8.92
CA GLU A 181 -8.92 -11.54 -8.34
C GLU A 181 -9.89 -11.42 -7.16
N TYR A 182 -9.40 -10.90 -6.03
CA TYR A 182 -10.13 -10.78 -4.76
C TYR A 182 -11.39 -9.91 -4.85
N GLY A 183 -11.36 -8.83 -5.64
CA GLY A 183 -12.51 -7.96 -5.86
C GLY A 183 -13.65 -8.63 -6.64
N GLN A 184 -13.32 -9.50 -7.61
CA GLN A 184 -14.33 -10.20 -8.41
C GLN A 184 -14.98 -11.36 -7.65
N GLU A 185 -14.20 -12.14 -6.90
CA GLU A 185 -14.70 -13.24 -6.07
C GLU A 185 -15.68 -12.76 -5.00
N LEU A 186 -15.41 -11.60 -4.40
CA LEU A 186 -16.26 -11.00 -3.37
C LEU A 186 -17.36 -10.09 -3.92
N GLY A 187 -17.47 -9.94 -5.25
CA GLY A 187 -18.44 -9.06 -5.90
C GLY A 187 -18.23 -7.56 -5.64
N ILE A 188 -17.09 -7.16 -5.08
CA ILE A 188 -16.71 -5.78 -4.77
C ILE A 188 -16.32 -5.08 -6.07
N LYS A 189 -17.31 -4.42 -6.69
CA LYS A 189 -17.10 -3.65 -7.92
C LYS A 189 -16.53 -2.27 -7.59
N TRP A 190 -15.36 -1.99 -8.14
CA TRP A 190 -14.81 -0.63 -8.25
C TRP A 190 -15.84 0.34 -8.84
N GLY A 191 -15.74 1.62 -8.46
CA GLY A 191 -16.65 2.68 -8.89
C GLY A 191 -16.87 2.67 -10.41
N SER A 192 -18.13 2.84 -10.84
CA SER A 192 -18.71 2.28 -12.08
C SER A 192 -18.23 2.85 -13.43
N LYS A 193 -17.00 3.40 -13.52
CA LYS A 193 -16.53 4.18 -14.68
C LYS A 193 -15.52 3.48 -15.61
N MET A 194 -14.93 2.33 -15.27
CA MET A 194 -13.82 1.77 -16.07
C MET A 194 -13.89 0.26 -16.44
N LYS A 195 -15.07 -0.34 -16.64
CA LYS A 195 -15.19 -1.64 -17.35
C LYS A 195 -16.32 -1.63 -18.40
N LYS A 196 -16.14 -0.85 -19.47
CA LYS A 196 -16.83 -1.06 -20.76
C LYS A 196 -15.83 -1.61 -21.78
N GLY A 197 -15.84 -2.93 -21.96
CA GLY A 197 -15.12 -3.60 -23.07
C GLY A 197 -13.99 -4.53 -22.67
N PHE A 198 -14.26 -5.56 -21.87
CA PHE A 198 -13.45 -6.79 -21.87
C PHE A 198 -14.29 -7.97 -22.36
N THR A 199 -14.35 -8.14 -23.68
CA THR A 199 -14.64 -9.44 -24.27
C THR A 199 -13.39 -10.30 -24.17
N ALA A 200 -13.54 -11.55 -23.72
CA ALA A 200 -12.42 -12.48 -23.55
C ALA A 200 -11.55 -12.62 -24.82
N GLY A 201 -10.23 -12.77 -24.64
CA GLY A 201 -9.35 -13.21 -25.72
C GLY A 201 -8.17 -12.31 -26.12
N ARG A 202 -7.67 -11.41 -25.25
CA ARG A 202 -6.26 -10.97 -25.24
C ARG A 202 -5.95 -10.13 -24.01
N GLU A 203 -5.04 -10.61 -23.17
CA GLU A 203 -4.45 -9.79 -22.10
C GLU A 203 -3.59 -8.70 -22.75
N LEU A 204 -4.09 -7.47 -22.69
CA LEU A 204 -3.30 -6.30 -23.07
C LEU A 204 -2.36 -6.01 -21.90
N ARG A 205 -1.05 -5.93 -22.15
CA ARG A 205 -0.09 -5.48 -21.13
C ARG A 205 -0.49 -4.10 -20.64
N THR A 206 -0.81 -3.97 -19.35
CA THR A 206 -1.10 -2.67 -18.74
C THR A 206 0.20 -1.87 -18.67
N GLU A 207 0.34 -0.85 -19.52
CA GLU A 207 1.51 0.03 -19.51
C GLU A 207 1.42 1.01 -18.34
N ILE A 208 2.39 0.95 -17.42
CA ILE A 208 2.46 1.81 -16.22
C ILE A 208 3.51 2.90 -16.45
N HIS A 209 3.08 4.17 -16.45
CA HIS A 209 3.92 5.35 -16.67
C HIS A 209 4.06 6.16 -15.36
N PRO A 210 5.09 5.91 -14.52
CA PRO A 210 5.25 6.61 -13.25
C PRO A 210 5.70 8.06 -13.41
N CYS A 211 5.14 8.96 -12.60
CA CYS A 211 5.71 10.28 -12.40
C CYS A 211 7.08 10.16 -11.72
N LEU A 212 7.99 11.10 -12.02
CA LEU A 212 9.31 11.20 -11.39
C LEU A 212 9.36 12.25 -10.26
N LEU A 213 8.28 13.02 -10.08
CA LEU A 213 8.20 14.17 -9.17
C LEU A 213 7.16 13.96 -8.04
N CYS A 214 6.32 12.93 -8.12
CA CYS A 214 5.42 12.49 -7.06
C CYS A 214 5.21 10.96 -7.12
N SER A 215 4.31 10.45 -6.28
CA SER A 215 3.99 9.02 -6.13
C SER A 215 3.04 8.44 -7.20
N LEU A 216 2.39 9.27 -8.03
CA LEU A 216 1.38 8.80 -8.99
C LEU A 216 2.00 8.11 -10.22
N ALA A 217 1.32 7.10 -10.77
CA ALA A 217 1.64 6.50 -12.05
C ALA A 217 0.39 6.30 -12.92
N PHE A 218 0.55 6.39 -14.24
CA PHE A 218 -0.56 6.56 -15.17
C PHE A 218 -0.67 5.40 -16.15
N SER A 219 -1.89 5.05 -16.54
CA SER A 219 -2.19 4.00 -17.53
C SER A 219 -1.88 4.38 -18.99
N SER A 220 -1.41 5.61 -19.23
CA SER A 220 -0.85 6.01 -20.53
C SER A 220 0.09 7.20 -20.39
N GLN A 221 1.05 7.30 -21.31
CA GLN A 221 1.95 8.46 -21.43
C GLN A 221 1.20 9.79 -21.54
N LYS A 222 0.01 9.81 -22.15
CA LYS A 222 -0.81 11.03 -22.28
C LYS A 222 -1.25 11.57 -20.92
N PHE A 223 -1.73 10.70 -20.03
CA PHE A 223 -2.16 11.09 -18.70
C PHE A 223 -0.97 11.53 -17.83
N LEU A 224 0.18 10.86 -17.92
CA LEU A 224 1.42 11.31 -17.27
C LEU A 224 1.82 12.73 -17.72
N THR A 225 1.87 12.98 -19.04
CA THR A 225 2.21 14.32 -19.55
C THR A 225 1.23 15.38 -19.06
N GLN A 226 -0.08 15.10 -19.08
CA GLN A 226 -1.10 16.01 -18.56
C GLN A 226 -0.92 16.25 -17.04
N HIS A 227 -0.68 15.22 -16.25
CA HIS A 227 -0.41 15.37 -14.82
C HIS A 227 0.81 16.28 -14.57
N MET A 228 1.91 16.09 -15.31
CA MET A 228 3.10 16.93 -15.19
C MET A 228 2.84 18.39 -15.56
N GLU A 229 2.07 18.66 -16.62
CA GLU A 229 1.71 20.01 -17.04
C GLU A 229 0.86 20.77 -16.01
N TRP A 230 0.03 20.07 -15.23
CA TRP A 230 -0.92 20.69 -14.31
C TRP A 230 -0.41 20.75 -12.86
N ASN A 231 0.40 19.79 -12.42
CA ASN A 231 0.83 19.66 -11.01
C ASN A 231 2.34 19.90 -10.80
N HIS A 232 3.13 19.87 -11.88
CA HIS A 232 4.60 19.97 -11.81
C HIS A 232 5.17 21.01 -12.78
N ARG A 233 4.35 21.95 -13.24
CA ARG A 233 4.79 23.08 -14.07
C ARG A 233 5.62 24.06 -13.24
N THR A 234 6.94 23.90 -13.25
CA THR A 234 7.86 24.95 -12.83
C THR A 234 7.79 26.10 -13.85
N GLU A 235 7.61 27.34 -13.38
CA GLU A 235 7.67 28.50 -14.26
C GLU A 235 9.09 28.71 -14.78
N ILE A 236 9.34 28.27 -16.02
CA ILE A 236 10.52 28.66 -16.78
C ILE A 236 10.34 30.12 -17.19
N PHE A 237 10.86 31.04 -16.39
CA PHE A 237 11.08 32.42 -16.82
C PHE A 237 11.97 32.42 -18.08
N PRO A 238 11.49 32.90 -19.25
CA PRO A 238 12.32 32.94 -20.44
C PRO A 238 13.36 34.05 -20.29
N GLY A 239 14.63 33.67 -20.14
CA GLY A 239 15.73 34.62 -20.03
C GLY A 239 15.85 35.51 -21.27
N THR A 240 15.89 36.83 -21.07
CA THR A 240 16.10 37.81 -22.13
C THR A 240 17.51 37.66 -22.73
N SER A 241 17.58 37.26 -23.99
CA SER A 241 18.82 37.26 -24.77
C SER A 241 19.22 38.70 -25.13
N ALA A 242 20.37 39.15 -24.64
CA ALA A 242 21.07 40.32 -25.16
C ALA A 242 22.59 40.09 -25.14
N ARG A 243 23.18 39.84 -26.31
CA ARG A 243 24.65 39.80 -26.48
C ARG A 243 25.18 41.22 -26.73
N ILE A 244 26.01 41.75 -25.84
CA ILE A 244 27.08 42.71 -26.20
C ILE A 244 28.34 42.36 -25.38
N ASN A 245 29.50 42.42 -26.04
CA ASN A 245 30.87 42.34 -25.51
C ASN A 245 31.71 43.34 -26.35
N PRO A 246 32.91 43.84 -25.92
CA PRO A 246 33.77 43.34 -24.82
C PRO A 246 34.40 44.39 -23.85
N LYS A 247 34.99 43.87 -22.74
CA LYS A 247 36.20 44.24 -21.93
C LYS A 247 37.00 45.57 -22.14
N PRO A 248 37.89 46.04 -21.20
CA PRO A 248 38.46 45.38 -20.00
C PRO A 248 38.58 46.23 -18.68
N GLY A 249 38.97 45.60 -17.56
CA GLY A 249 39.57 46.28 -16.38
C GLY A 249 39.41 45.57 -15.02
N ASP A 250 40.52 45.11 -14.42
CA ASP A 250 40.65 44.76 -12.98
C ASP A 250 41.05 46.01 -12.14
N PRO A 251 41.15 46.02 -10.78
CA PRO A 251 40.84 44.99 -9.77
C PRO A 251 39.98 45.46 -8.55
N CYS A 252 39.67 44.50 -7.67
CA CYS A 252 39.39 44.55 -6.22
C CYS A 252 39.39 45.90 -5.43
N SER A 253 38.39 46.10 -4.54
CA SER A 253 38.62 46.58 -3.16
C SER A 253 37.42 46.33 -2.22
N ASP A 254 37.70 46.14 -0.93
CA ASP A 254 36.75 46.02 0.19
C ASP A 254 35.98 47.32 0.51
N GLN A 255 34.79 47.18 1.12
CA GLN A 255 34.39 47.76 2.44
C GLN A 255 32.88 47.50 2.67
N LEU A 256 32.49 46.73 3.68
CA LEU A 256 32.22 47.19 5.07
C LEU A 256 31.22 48.35 5.15
N GLN A 257 29.98 48.03 5.58
CA GLN A 257 29.42 48.74 6.74
C GLN A 257 28.38 47.87 7.47
N GLU A 258 28.73 47.44 8.69
CA GLU A 258 27.75 47.02 9.69
C GLU A 258 27.00 48.24 10.22
N GLN A 259 25.69 48.11 10.48
CA GLN A 259 25.07 48.76 11.64
C GLN A 259 24.06 47.82 12.31
N HIS A 260 24.52 47.18 13.39
CA HIS A 260 23.71 46.92 14.61
C HIS A 260 23.07 48.28 15.06
N VAL A 261 21.98 48.37 15.81
CA VAL A 261 21.67 47.69 17.08
C VAL A 261 20.15 47.81 17.39
N ASP A 262 19.58 46.84 18.12
CA ASP A 262 18.70 46.96 19.31
C ASP A 262 17.63 48.09 19.48
N SER A 263 16.51 47.94 20.21
CA SER A 263 15.97 46.81 21.00
C SER A 263 14.49 47.03 21.40
N GLN A 264 13.82 45.96 21.83
CA GLN A 264 12.83 45.89 22.94
C GLN A 264 11.47 46.66 22.94
N ASN A 265 10.41 45.83 23.11
CA ASN A 265 9.54 45.71 24.31
C ASN A 265 8.01 45.98 24.19
N LYS A 266 7.23 44.96 24.61
CA LYS A 266 5.96 45.01 25.41
C LYS A 266 4.69 45.57 24.71
N ASN A 267 3.45 45.13 25.02
CA ASN A 267 2.95 44.03 25.86
C ASN A 267 1.43 43.77 25.57
N ASP A 268 0.86 42.79 26.29
CA ASP A 268 -0.53 42.69 26.77
C ASP A 268 -1.67 42.05 25.92
N LYS A 269 -1.89 40.75 26.19
CA LYS A 269 -2.98 40.23 27.07
C LYS A 269 -4.46 40.57 26.74
N ALA A 270 -5.22 39.54 26.37
CA ALA A 270 -6.62 39.36 26.77
C ALA A 270 -7.02 37.87 26.82
N SER A 271 -7.80 37.48 27.83
CA SER A 271 -8.29 36.11 28.05
C SER A 271 -9.74 35.94 27.59
N ASN A 272 -10.20 34.70 27.32
CA ASN A 272 -11.56 34.29 27.72
C ASN A 272 -11.82 32.76 27.73
N GLU A 273 -12.65 32.34 28.69
CA GLU A 273 -13.35 31.03 28.77
C GLU A 273 -14.88 31.37 28.84
N VAL A 274 -15.89 30.51 29.04
CA VAL A 274 -15.99 29.14 29.57
C VAL A 274 -17.02 28.38 28.73
N LYS A 275 -16.87 27.04 28.50
CA LYS A 275 -17.96 26.01 28.69
C LYS A 275 -17.75 24.63 28.02
N ARG A 276 -17.40 23.67 28.89
CA ARG A 276 -17.89 22.28 28.80
C ARG A 276 -19.42 22.22 28.94
N LYS A 277 -20.07 21.25 28.29
CA LYS A 277 -21.42 20.76 28.66
C LYS A 277 -21.45 19.23 28.67
N SER A 278 -22.26 18.69 29.56
CA SER A 278 -22.21 17.30 30.06
C SER A 278 -23.38 16.43 29.57
N LYS A 279 -23.17 15.10 29.67
CA LYS A 279 -24.13 14.02 29.39
C LYS A 279 -25.46 14.16 30.18
N PRO A 280 -26.57 13.59 29.66
CA PRO A 280 -27.59 12.93 30.47
C PRO A 280 -27.31 11.42 30.64
N ARG A 281 -27.94 10.78 31.62
CA ARG A 281 -27.80 9.35 32.00
C ARG A 281 -29.20 8.75 32.21
N GLN A 282 -29.28 7.41 32.31
CA GLN A 282 -30.47 6.57 32.55
C GLN A 282 -31.23 6.18 31.25
N ARG A 283 -31.81 4.97 31.13
CA ARG A 283 -32.27 4.01 32.16
C ARG A 283 -31.81 2.57 31.91
N GLN A 284 -31.78 1.81 33.00
CA GLN A 284 -31.68 0.34 33.05
C GLN A 284 -33.06 -0.17 33.49
N THR A 285 -33.55 -1.25 32.88
CA THR A 285 -34.73 -2.00 33.33
C THR A 285 -34.54 -3.47 32.99
N ASP A 286 -34.71 -4.33 33.99
CA ASP A 286 -34.59 -5.78 33.90
C ASP A 286 -35.85 -6.42 33.30
N LEU A 287 -35.68 -7.34 32.34
CA LEU A 287 -36.36 -8.65 32.19
C LEU A 287 -35.99 -9.32 30.87
#